data_AF-L8MC39-F1
#
_entry.id   AF-L8MC39-F1
#
_cell.length_a   1.000
_cell.length_b   1.000
_cell.length_c   1.000
_cell.angle_alpha   90.00
_cell.angle_beta   90.00
_cell.angle_gamma   90.00
#
_symmetry.space_group_name_H-M   'P 1'
#
loop_
_entity.id
_entity.type
_entity.pdbx_description
1 polymer ?
#
loop_
_entity_poly.entity_id
_entity_poly.type
_entity_poly.pdbx_seq_one_letter_code
_entity_poly.pdbx_strand_id
1 'polypeptide(L)'
;MEESSIIVIGIEALRVQEDIGKAIIPIIRTGNIDITSSVDYSINGNVARSGQDFISISDTLIFAPGDTEQEITVDIIDDSIFETDESFSLAIGNPTGAVLGDIRTAIVTIEDDDVISENTLAFSQAEYSISEAENIATITITNVSSTKI
;
A
#
# COMPACT_ATOMS: atom_id res chain seq x y z
N MET A 1 12.85 22.20 34.47
CA MET A 1 12.03 22.54 33.30
C MET A 1 11.43 21.22 32.88
N GLU A 2 10.10 21.11 32.78
CA GLU A 2 9.53 19.88 32.23
C GLU A 2 9.91 19.81 30.75
N GLU A 3 10.31 18.63 30.29
CA GLU A 3 10.58 18.44 28.86
C GLU A 3 9.29 18.63 28.06
N SER A 4 9.40 19.08 26.82
CA SER A 4 8.23 19.13 25.93
C SER A 4 7.80 17.72 25.56
N SER A 5 6.48 17.46 25.48
CA SER A 5 5.97 16.28 24.78
C SER A 5 6.26 16.41 23.29
N ILE A 6 6.86 15.40 22.66
CA ILE A 6 7.23 15.40 21.24
C ILE A 6 6.58 14.22 20.55
N ILE A 7 5.80 14.46 19.49
CA ILE A 7 5.18 13.42 18.66
C ILE A 7 5.86 13.39 17.29
N VAL A 8 6.22 12.20 16.81
CA VAL A 8 6.92 11.98 15.55
C VAL A 8 6.41 10.69 14.89
N ILE A 9 6.48 10.61 13.57
CA ILE A 9 6.26 9.33 12.88
C ILE A 9 7.49 8.45 13.08
N GLY A 10 7.30 7.19 13.46
CA GLY A 10 8.40 6.28 13.82
C GLY A 10 9.25 5.80 12.63
N ILE A 11 8.76 5.98 11.40
CA ILE A 11 9.40 5.60 10.15
C ILE A 11 9.21 6.68 9.08
N GLU A 12 10.17 6.83 8.17
CA GLU A 12 10.06 7.75 7.02
C GLU A 12 9.41 7.07 5.80
N ALA A 13 9.56 5.75 5.69
CA ALA A 13 9.03 4.97 4.59
C ALA A 13 8.63 3.56 5.03
N LEU A 14 7.60 3.02 4.38
CA LEU A 14 7.12 1.66 4.53
C LEU A 14 6.86 1.07 3.13
N ARG A 15 7.22 -0.19 2.92
CA ARG A 15 6.81 -0.96 1.74
C ARG A 15 5.95 -2.12 2.22
N VAL A 16 4.82 -2.33 1.55
CA VAL A 16 3.87 -3.41 1.84
C VAL A 16 3.44 -4.08 0.56
N GLN A 17 3.11 -5.36 0.62
CA GLN A 17 2.42 -6.05 -0.46
C GLN A 17 0.96 -5.60 -0.52
N GLU A 18 0.36 -5.61 -1.70
CA GLU A 18 -1.04 -5.27 -1.92
C GLU A 18 -1.99 -6.17 -1.13
N ASP A 19 -1.67 -7.46 -1.02
CA ASP A 19 -2.45 -8.49 -0.30
C ASP A 19 -2.38 -8.40 1.24
N ILE A 20 -1.60 -7.44 1.79
CA ILE A 20 -1.38 -7.32 3.24
C ILE A 20 -2.66 -6.96 4.01
N GLY A 21 -3.64 -6.36 3.32
CA GLY A 21 -4.89 -5.85 3.84
C GLY A 21 -4.78 -4.58 4.70
N LYS A 22 -3.73 -4.42 5.52
CA LYS A 22 -3.49 -3.20 6.32
C LYS A 22 -2.02 -2.80 6.40
N ALA A 23 -1.73 -1.54 6.10
CA ALA A 23 -0.44 -0.91 6.41
C ALA A 23 -0.51 -0.25 7.79
N ILE A 24 0.48 -0.53 8.64
CA ILE A 24 0.55 -0.04 10.03
C ILE A 24 1.75 0.90 10.15
N ILE A 25 1.50 2.15 10.53
CA ILE A 25 2.53 3.18 10.69
C ILE A 25 2.63 3.56 12.18
N PRO A 26 3.77 3.31 12.85
CA PRO A 26 3.96 3.65 14.24
C PRO A 26 4.14 5.15 14.42
N ILE A 27 3.49 5.71 15.46
CA ILE A 27 3.61 7.09 15.89
C ILE A 27 4.19 7.09 17.29
N ILE A 28 5.33 7.75 17.46
CA ILE A 28 6.13 7.71 18.67
C ILE A 28 5.98 9.03 19.43
N ARG A 29 5.80 8.93 20.74
CA ARG A 29 5.80 10.05 21.67
C ARG A 29 7.00 9.96 22.62
N THR A 30 7.72 11.06 22.77
CA THR A 30 8.87 11.20 23.68
C THR A 30 8.78 12.49 24.51
N GLY A 31 9.69 12.66 25.47
CA GLY A 31 9.69 13.81 26.39
C GLY A 31 8.66 13.66 27.49
N ASN A 32 7.84 14.69 27.74
CA ASN A 32 6.82 14.64 28.79
C ASN A 32 5.61 13.79 28.37
N ILE A 33 5.43 12.67 29.07
CA ILE A 33 4.34 11.70 28.85
C ILE A 33 3.24 11.79 29.91
N ASP A 34 3.33 12.69 30.89
CA ASP A 34 2.39 12.78 32.02
C ASP A 34 1.09 13.53 31.68
N ILE A 35 1.04 14.14 30.50
CA ILE A 35 -0.12 14.89 29.99
C ILE A 35 -0.79 14.16 28.83
N THR A 36 -2.05 14.48 28.56
CA THR A 36 -2.67 14.10 27.28
C THR A 36 -2.09 14.96 26.16
N SER A 37 -1.73 14.32 25.06
CA SER A 37 -1.30 14.98 23.83
C SER A 37 -2.06 14.42 22.64
N SER A 38 -2.23 15.21 21.58
CA SER A 38 -2.84 14.73 20.34
C SER A 38 -2.22 15.35 19.11
N VAL A 39 -2.45 14.71 17.97
CA VAL A 39 -2.04 15.19 16.66
C VAL A 39 -3.11 14.80 15.64
N ASP A 40 -3.41 15.68 14.70
CA ASP A 40 -4.23 15.33 13.54
C ASP A 40 -3.38 14.58 12.52
N TYR A 41 -3.97 13.66 11.79
CA TYR A 41 -3.31 12.98 10.68
C TYR A 41 -4.21 12.94 9.44
N SER A 42 -3.57 12.85 8.29
CA SER A 42 -4.25 12.70 7.00
C SER A 42 -3.46 11.82 6.05
N ILE A 43 -4.17 11.07 5.21
CA ILE A 43 -3.60 10.20 4.20
C ILE A 43 -3.93 10.75 2.82
N ASN A 44 -2.89 11.02 2.04
CA ASN A 44 -3.02 11.60 0.71
C ASN A 44 -2.36 10.67 -0.31
N GLY A 45 -3.10 10.34 -1.37
CA GLY A 45 -2.58 9.58 -2.50
C GLY A 45 -1.52 10.37 -3.25
N ASN A 46 -0.43 9.72 -3.65
CA ASN A 46 0.55 10.29 -4.58
C ASN A 46 0.29 9.72 -5.97
N VAL A 47 0.76 8.49 -6.21
CA VAL A 47 0.42 7.68 -7.39
C VAL A 47 -0.83 6.85 -7.08
N ALA A 48 -0.85 6.25 -5.89
CA ALA A 48 -1.98 5.49 -5.38
C ALA A 48 -3.21 6.38 -5.19
N ARG A 49 -4.39 5.83 -5.50
CA ARG A 49 -5.72 6.42 -5.44
C ARG A 49 -6.55 5.80 -4.33
N SER A 50 -7.13 6.68 -3.51
CA SER A 50 -8.09 6.26 -2.49
C SER A 50 -9.34 5.62 -3.13
N GLY A 51 -9.73 4.47 -2.61
CA GLY A 51 -10.85 3.66 -3.08
C GLY A 51 -10.50 2.69 -4.22
N GLN A 52 -9.27 2.73 -4.73
CA GLN A 52 -8.72 1.72 -5.66
C GLN A 52 -7.65 0.89 -4.95
N ASP A 53 -6.63 1.52 -4.36
CA ASP A 53 -5.49 0.77 -3.79
C ASP A 53 -5.34 0.99 -2.27
N PHE A 54 -5.98 2.02 -1.71
CA PHE A 54 -6.08 2.21 -0.26
C PHE A 54 -7.34 2.97 0.16
N ILE A 55 -7.67 3.00 1.45
CA ILE A 55 -8.74 3.87 1.99
C ILE A 55 -8.14 5.07 2.71
N SER A 56 -8.34 6.28 2.15
CA SER A 56 -7.94 7.52 2.80
C SER A 56 -8.77 7.77 4.06
N ILE A 57 -8.08 8.10 5.14
CA ILE A 57 -8.66 8.53 6.41
C ILE A 57 -7.97 9.79 6.90
N SER A 58 -8.68 10.61 7.66
CA SER A 58 -8.13 11.74 8.39
C SER A 58 -8.85 11.85 9.73
N ASP A 59 -8.10 11.88 10.81
CA ASP A 59 -8.63 11.88 12.18
C ASP A 59 -7.60 12.48 13.16
N THR A 60 -7.94 12.52 14.45
CA THR A 60 -7.05 12.92 15.53
C THR A 60 -6.56 11.70 16.31
N LEU A 61 -5.24 11.51 16.38
CA LEU A 61 -4.61 10.50 17.22
C LEU A 61 -4.32 11.07 18.62
N ILE A 62 -4.77 10.38 19.66
CA ILE A 62 -4.67 10.82 21.05
C ILE A 62 -3.70 9.90 21.81
N PHE A 63 -2.74 10.50 22.51
CA PHE A 63 -1.90 9.84 23.50
C PHE A 63 -2.42 10.17 24.90
N ALA A 64 -2.85 9.14 25.64
CA ALA A 64 -3.15 9.29 27.05
C ALA A 64 -1.86 9.50 27.88
N PRO A 65 -1.97 9.97 29.13
CA PRO A 65 -0.82 9.99 30.03
C PRO A 65 -0.18 8.60 30.16
N GLY A 66 1.13 8.52 29.92
CA GLY A 66 1.91 7.28 29.93
C GLY A 66 2.06 6.60 28.58
N ASP A 67 1.24 6.93 27.56
CA ASP A 67 1.37 6.35 26.22
C ASP A 67 2.62 6.88 25.52
N THR A 68 3.47 5.98 25.03
CA THR A 68 4.69 6.32 24.28
C THR A 68 4.60 5.96 22.80
N GLU A 69 3.64 5.13 22.42
CA GLU A 69 3.46 4.63 21.06
C GLU A 69 1.97 4.43 20.77
N GLN A 70 1.59 4.76 19.55
CA GLN A 70 0.26 4.54 18.96
C GLN A 70 0.46 4.17 17.49
N GLU A 71 -0.58 3.65 16.83
CA GLU A 71 -0.49 3.22 15.44
C GLU A 71 -1.57 3.91 14.59
N ILE A 72 -1.21 4.30 13.37
CA ILE A 72 -2.17 4.66 12.33
C ILE A 72 -2.25 3.49 11.36
N THR A 73 -3.46 2.97 11.18
CA THR A 73 -3.72 1.83 10.30
C THR A 73 -4.45 2.31 9.05
N VAL A 74 -3.97 1.86 7.89
CA VAL A 74 -4.53 2.20 6.58
C VAL A 74 -4.94 0.91 5.89
N ASP A 75 -6.19 0.82 5.43
CA ASP A 75 -6.65 -0.32 4.65
C ASP A 75 -6.01 -0.26 3.26
N ILE A 76 -5.37 -1.36 2.87
CA ILE A 76 -4.85 -1.61 1.52
C ILE A 76 -5.89 -2.46 0.80
N ILE A 77 -6.18 -2.10 -0.44
CA ILE A 77 -7.16 -2.78 -1.27
C ILE A 77 -6.37 -3.68 -2.22
N ASP A 78 -6.70 -4.96 -2.19
CA ASP A 78 -6.15 -6.01 -3.05
C ASP A 78 -7.10 -6.25 -4.22
N ASP A 79 -6.60 -6.23 -5.45
CA ASP A 79 -7.37 -6.59 -6.62
C ASP A 79 -6.79 -7.73 -7.49
N SER A 80 -6.92 -7.66 -8.81
CA SER A 80 -6.42 -8.70 -9.74
C SER A 80 -5.87 -8.08 -11.04
N ILE A 81 -5.59 -6.79 -11.01
CA ILE A 81 -5.12 -5.97 -12.12
C ILE A 81 -3.67 -5.64 -11.81
N PHE A 82 -2.75 -6.15 -12.63
CA PHE A 82 -1.35 -5.73 -12.53
C PHE A 82 -1.18 -4.22 -12.70
N GLU A 83 -0.60 -3.62 -11.68
CA GLU A 83 -0.16 -2.24 -11.60
C GLU A 83 1.36 -2.15 -11.33
N THR A 84 1.93 -0.97 -11.50
CA THR A 84 3.32 -0.72 -11.06
C THR A 84 3.30 -0.25 -9.62
N ASP A 85 4.34 -0.48 -8.83
CA ASP A 85 4.47 0.07 -7.46
C ASP A 85 3.92 1.49 -7.32
N GLU A 86 2.86 1.63 -6.50
CA GLU A 86 2.20 2.89 -6.25
C GLU A 86 2.47 3.37 -4.83
N SER A 87 2.16 4.64 -4.54
CA SER A 87 2.41 5.17 -3.19
C SER A 87 1.41 6.21 -2.74
N PHE A 88 1.23 6.27 -1.42
CA PHE A 88 0.54 7.33 -0.71
C PHE A 88 1.42 7.90 0.42
N SER A 89 0.97 8.99 1.04
CA SER A 89 1.66 9.64 2.14
C SER A 89 0.75 9.77 3.36
N LEU A 90 1.33 9.54 4.54
CA LEU A 90 0.75 9.88 5.83
C LEU A 90 1.40 11.17 6.34
N ALA A 91 0.63 12.17 6.73
CA ALA A 91 1.13 13.40 7.33
C ALA A 91 0.46 13.68 8.69
N ILE A 92 1.24 14.14 9.66
CA ILE A 92 0.75 14.56 10.99
C ILE A 92 0.86 16.09 11.19
N GLY A 93 -0.11 16.68 11.89
CA GLY A 93 -0.25 18.14 12.03
C GLY A 93 -1.07 18.57 13.25
N ASN A 94 -1.19 19.89 13.47
CA ASN A 94 -2.02 20.49 14.53
C ASN A 94 -1.85 19.86 15.94
N PRO A 95 -0.61 19.77 16.47
CA PRO A 95 -0.39 19.14 17.76
C PRO A 95 -1.06 19.93 18.89
N THR A 96 -1.67 19.22 19.84
CA THR A 96 -2.18 19.78 21.10
C THR A 96 -1.48 19.12 22.27
N GLY A 97 -0.96 19.92 23.21
CA GLY A 97 -0.21 19.40 24.36
C GLY A 97 1.11 18.73 23.99
N ALA A 98 1.62 18.96 22.77
CA ALA A 98 2.88 18.45 22.27
C ALA A 98 3.45 19.39 21.20
N VAL A 99 4.69 19.13 20.79
CA VAL A 99 5.30 19.67 19.58
C VAL A 99 5.59 18.54 18.60
N LEU A 100 5.67 18.84 17.30
CA LEU A 100 6.04 17.84 16.30
C LEU A 100 7.56 17.70 16.22
N GLY A 101 8.03 16.45 16.19
CA GLY A 101 9.41 16.08 15.89
C GLY A 101 9.78 16.31 14.43
N ASP A 102 10.90 15.72 14.00
CA ASP A 102 11.46 15.94 12.67
C ASP A 102 10.68 15.21 11.57
N ILE A 103 10.32 13.95 11.80
CA ILE A 103 9.57 13.13 10.84
C ILE A 103 8.06 13.39 11.02
N ARG A 104 7.48 14.13 10.08
CA ARG A 104 6.07 14.52 10.07
C ARG A 104 5.30 13.95 8.89
N THR A 105 6.00 13.29 7.99
CA THR A 105 5.44 12.64 6.82
C THR A 105 6.14 11.29 6.62
N ALA A 106 5.36 10.27 6.30
CA ALA A 106 5.86 8.97 5.88
C ALA A 106 5.29 8.59 4.51
N ILE A 107 6.10 7.98 3.67
CA ILE A 107 5.68 7.44 2.37
C ILE A 107 5.40 5.95 2.53
N VAL A 108 4.24 5.49 2.07
CA VAL A 108 3.93 4.06 1.97
C VAL A 108 3.90 3.69 0.49
N THR A 109 4.71 2.71 0.11
CA THR A 109 4.69 2.10 -1.21
C THR A 109 3.92 0.78 -1.14
N ILE A 110 2.95 0.62 -2.03
CA ILE A 110 2.20 -0.61 -2.26
C ILE A 110 2.91 -1.33 -3.40
N GLU A 111 3.35 -2.55 -3.12
CA GLU A 111 3.97 -3.46 -4.08
C GLU A 111 2.87 -4.37 -4.62
N ASP A 112 2.56 -4.20 -5.90
CA ASP A 112 1.64 -5.04 -6.65
C ASP A 112 2.16 -6.49 -6.63
N ASP A 113 1.27 -7.42 -6.27
CA ASP A 113 1.57 -8.84 -6.24
C ASP A 113 0.91 -9.61 -7.39
N ASP A 114 0.29 -8.88 -8.31
CA ASP A 114 -0.40 -9.42 -9.45
C ASP A 114 0.53 -9.68 -10.62
N VAL A 115 0.01 -10.44 -11.57
CA VAL A 115 0.73 -10.78 -12.78
C VAL A 115 -0.06 -10.27 -13.96
N ILE A 116 0.64 -9.69 -14.93
CA ILE A 116 0.04 -9.44 -16.24
C ILE A 116 -0.44 -10.80 -16.75
N SER A 117 -1.75 -10.98 -16.76
CA SER A 117 -2.39 -12.07 -17.49
C SER A 117 -2.24 -11.75 -18.98
N GLU A 118 -1.04 -11.97 -19.51
CA GLU A 118 -0.85 -12.00 -20.94
C GLU A 118 -1.65 -13.20 -21.47
N ASN A 119 -2.73 -12.92 -22.18
CA ASN A 119 -3.33 -13.90 -23.06
C ASN A 119 -2.33 -14.16 -24.19
N THR A 120 -1.43 -15.11 -23.97
CA THR A 120 -0.52 -15.54 -25.01
C THR A 120 -1.27 -16.46 -25.95
N LEU A 121 -1.26 -16.13 -27.23
CA LEU A 121 -1.78 -17.00 -28.28
C LEU A 121 -0.70 -17.99 -28.67
N ALA A 122 -0.99 -19.29 -28.53
CA ALA A 122 -0.11 -20.36 -28.95
C ALA A 122 -0.80 -21.26 -29.98
N PHE A 123 -0.03 -21.82 -30.91
CA PHE A 123 -0.54 -22.93 -31.70
C PHE A 123 -0.77 -24.15 -30.80
N SER A 124 -1.85 -24.89 -31.05
CA SER A 124 -2.15 -26.11 -30.29
C SER A 124 -1.10 -27.21 -30.46
N GLN A 125 -0.31 -27.16 -31.55
CA GLN A 125 0.75 -28.10 -31.89
C GLN A 125 1.93 -27.34 -32.52
N ALA A 126 3.15 -27.84 -32.31
CA ALA A 126 4.37 -27.28 -32.91
C ALA A 126 4.47 -27.55 -34.41
N GLU A 127 3.88 -28.64 -34.88
CA GLU A 127 3.85 -29.04 -36.29
C GLU A 127 2.46 -29.58 -36.63
N TYR A 128 2.00 -29.30 -37.85
CA TYR A 128 0.75 -29.84 -38.40
C TYR A 128 1.06 -30.55 -39.70
N SER A 129 0.71 -31.83 -39.79
CA SER A 129 0.83 -32.62 -41.02
C SER A 129 -0.56 -32.94 -41.55
N ILE A 130 -0.79 -32.68 -42.84
CA ILE A 130 -2.05 -32.99 -43.52
C ILE A 130 -1.80 -33.81 -44.78
N SER A 131 -2.74 -34.69 -45.12
CA SER A 131 -2.70 -35.44 -46.37
C SER A 131 -3.00 -34.52 -47.55
N GLU A 132 -2.31 -34.71 -48.67
CA GLU A 132 -2.58 -33.98 -49.93
C GLU A 132 -3.97 -34.29 -50.51
N ALA A 133 -4.66 -35.34 -50.00
CA ALA A 133 -6.04 -35.64 -50.33
C ALA A 133 -7.05 -34.75 -49.58
N GLU A 134 -6.63 -34.01 -48.54
CA GLU A 134 -7.46 -33.08 -47.80
C GLU A 134 -7.28 -31.65 -48.34
N ASN A 135 -8.37 -31.00 -48.75
CA ASN A 135 -8.31 -29.70 -49.41
C ASN A 135 -8.12 -28.51 -48.43
N ILE A 136 -8.23 -28.73 -47.12
CA ILE A 136 -8.19 -27.66 -46.09
C ILE A 136 -7.39 -28.13 -44.88
N ALA A 137 -6.39 -27.35 -44.48
CA ALA A 137 -5.69 -27.51 -43.21
C ALA A 137 -6.30 -26.62 -42.12
N THR A 138 -6.69 -27.23 -40.99
CA THR A 138 -7.18 -26.48 -39.82
C THR A 138 -6.04 -26.29 -38.83
N ILE A 139 -5.66 -25.04 -38.59
CA ILE A 139 -4.67 -24.67 -37.58
C ILE A 139 -5.42 -24.06 -36.38
N THR A 140 -5.20 -24.64 -35.20
CA THR A 140 -5.86 -24.18 -33.98
C THR A 140 -4.90 -23.32 -33.16
N ILE A 141 -5.38 -22.13 -32.79
CA ILE A 141 -4.71 -21.22 -31.87
C ILE A 141 -5.49 -21.28 -30.55
N THR A 142 -4.78 -21.47 -29.44
CA THR A 142 -5.34 -21.49 -28.08
C THR A 142 -4.84 -20.29 -27.29
N ASN A 143 -5.71 -19.72 -26.46
CA ASN A 143 -5.28 -18.83 -25.39
C ASN A 143 -4.61 -19.67 -24.30
N VAL A 144 -3.37 -19.33 -23.98
CA VAL A 144 -2.71 -19.82 -22.77
C VAL A 144 -2.59 -18.63 -21.81
N SER A 145 -3.29 -18.72 -20.68
CA SER A 145 -3.20 -17.75 -19.60
C SER A 145 -2.09 -18.18 -18.64
N SER A 146 -1.18 -17.27 -18.30
CA SER A 146 -0.31 -17.45 -17.14
C SER A 146 -1.15 -17.23 -15.88
N THR A 147 -1.23 -18.22 -14.99
CA THR A 147 -1.89 -18.08 -13.68
C THR A 147 -0.85 -17.66 -12.65
N LYS A 148 -1.20 -16.73 -11.74
CA LYS A 148 -0.43 -16.37 -10.52
C LYS A 148 0.08 -17.67 -9.85
N ILE A 149 1.40 -17.84 -9.76
CA ILE A 149 2.04 -19.05 -9.21
C ILE A 149 2.11 -18.94 -7.70
#